data_AF-L1PTR6-F1
#
_entry.id   AF-L1PTR6-F1
#
_cell.length_a   1.000
_cell.length_b   1.000
_cell.length_c   1.000
_cell.angle_alpha   90.00
_cell.angle_beta   90.00
_cell.angle_gamma   90.00
#
_symmetry.space_group_name_H-M   'P 1'
#
loop_
_entity.id
_entity.type
_entity.pdbx_description
1 polymer ?
#
loop_
_entity_poly.entity_id
_entity_poly.type
_entity_poly.pdbx_seq_one_letter_code
_entity_poly.pdbx_strand_id
1 'polypeptide(L)'
;MKALYFLAMLWLFNCHNTTSIDRDDTSVEKDTVVVCTEEDLSVRNDASEDSEFVSRYDWHLPDENKNLTFLPDKKEAFLLGDSIPIYNHKGFLKEKRTDLDTKWVAIVGVSDTLYNFTKDYCTAFHYIKIVLNNTDSLIVDGRNVFRTTDKLIDKTFDNGERIQFFRTAYYGTPVSDDDGLTFCGEPYEPAILITNTGFKGLVPIVENKFSVKLNSLGINRKIFQFFQLCGNDGFLDEVMNAVRTSKGIVLKIYRQFQEGYTNYEVLLEKTTEGYKATYLNYPETKYDQPYIKKK
;
A
#
# COMPACT_ATOMS: atom_id res chain seq x y z
N MET A 1 -35.88 -53.00 -22.79
CA MET A 1 -36.98 -53.09 -21.81
C MET A 1 -36.48 -52.60 -20.45
N LYS A 2 -37.30 -51.78 -19.79
CA LYS A 2 -37.22 -51.16 -18.45
C LYS A 2 -36.82 -49.68 -18.43
N ALA A 3 -37.86 -48.85 -18.47
CA ALA A 3 -37.91 -47.53 -17.87
C ALA A 3 -38.02 -47.63 -16.34
N LEU A 4 -37.54 -46.62 -15.61
CA LEU A 4 -38.22 -46.05 -14.44
C LEU A 4 -37.64 -44.66 -14.10
N TYR A 5 -38.46 -43.84 -13.47
CA TYR A 5 -38.49 -42.38 -13.40
C TYR A 5 -37.99 -41.80 -12.04
N PHE A 6 -37.74 -40.47 -12.05
CA PHE A 6 -37.87 -39.45 -10.97
C PHE A 6 -37.03 -39.57 -9.67
N LEU A 7 -36.34 -38.48 -9.26
CA LEU A 7 -36.87 -37.49 -8.31
C LEU A 7 -35.88 -36.32 -8.07
N ALA A 8 -36.41 -35.10 -8.09
CA ALA A 8 -35.75 -33.88 -7.63
C ALA A 8 -35.67 -33.83 -6.09
N MET A 9 -34.64 -33.19 -5.54
CA MET A 9 -34.61 -32.74 -4.15
C MET A 9 -34.18 -31.28 -4.12
N LEU A 10 -35.21 -30.42 -4.06
CA LEU A 10 -35.16 -29.07 -3.52
C LEU A 10 -34.76 -29.18 -2.04
N TRP A 11 -33.71 -28.48 -1.62
CA TRP A 11 -33.54 -28.11 -0.22
C TRP A 11 -33.88 -26.63 -0.07
N LEU A 12 -35.12 -26.41 0.34
CA LEU A 12 -35.56 -25.20 1.03
C LEU A 12 -35.03 -25.26 2.47
N PHE A 13 -34.34 -24.21 2.91
CA PHE A 13 -34.33 -23.87 4.34
C PHE A 13 -35.11 -22.57 4.53
N ASN A 14 -36.28 -22.74 5.13
CA ASN A 14 -37.13 -21.73 5.75
C ASN A 14 -36.51 -21.25 7.06
N CYS A 15 -36.69 -19.96 7.39
CA CYS A 15 -37.05 -19.44 8.72
C CYS A 15 -37.57 -18.00 8.52
N HIS A 16 -38.88 -17.81 8.36
CA HIS A 16 -39.86 -17.44 9.40
C HIS A 16 -39.69 -16.03 10.01
N ASN A 17 -40.57 -15.13 9.56
CA ASN A 17 -41.07 -13.99 10.34
C ASN A 17 -42.21 -14.45 11.26
N THR A 18 -42.13 -14.15 12.55
CA THR A 18 -43.30 -14.05 13.45
C THR A 18 -43.14 -12.86 14.38
N THR A 19 -44.18 -12.03 14.44
CA THR A 19 -44.35 -10.80 15.20
C THR A 19 -45.01 -11.00 16.58
N SER A 20 -44.79 -9.99 17.46
CA SER A 20 -45.62 -9.56 18.62
C SER A 20 -45.44 -10.35 19.95
N ILE A 21 -45.42 -9.77 21.17
CA ILE A 21 -46.02 -8.52 21.71
C ILE A 21 -45.36 -8.10 23.07
N ASP A 22 -45.37 -6.78 23.32
CA ASP A 22 -45.38 -5.95 24.56
C ASP A 22 -44.31 -5.91 25.69
N ARG A 23 -43.82 -4.66 25.89
CA ARG A 23 -43.43 -3.87 27.10
C ARG A 23 -42.48 -4.50 28.15
N ASP A 24 -41.38 -3.88 28.58
CA ASP A 24 -41.25 -2.56 29.21
C ASP A 24 -39.77 -2.10 29.27
N ASP A 25 -39.59 -0.83 29.62
CA ASP A 25 -38.44 0.09 29.62
C ASP A 25 -37.00 -0.38 29.94
N THR A 26 -36.05 0.43 29.41
CA THR A 26 -34.61 0.56 29.72
C THR A 26 -33.61 -0.50 29.19
N SER A 27 -32.87 -0.14 28.13
CA SER A 27 -31.38 -0.15 28.11
C SER A 27 -30.80 0.07 26.71
N VAL A 28 -29.92 1.07 26.62
CA VAL A 28 -28.74 1.20 25.76
C VAL A 28 -28.83 0.53 24.38
N GLU A 29 -29.10 1.35 23.37
CA GLU A 29 -28.91 1.06 21.95
C GLU A 29 -27.46 0.59 21.73
N LYS A 30 -27.30 -0.72 21.51
CA LYS A 30 -26.02 -1.32 21.17
C LYS A 30 -25.72 -1.00 19.71
N ASP A 31 -24.58 -0.36 19.50
CA ASP A 31 -23.88 -0.23 18.22
C ASP A 31 -23.93 -1.56 17.44
N THR A 32 -24.67 -1.58 16.33
CA THR A 32 -24.46 -2.58 15.28
C THR A 32 -23.16 -2.25 14.56
N VAL A 33 -22.05 -2.72 15.13
CA VAL A 33 -20.77 -2.83 14.42
C VAL A 33 -20.93 -3.93 13.38
N VAL A 34 -20.97 -3.55 12.10
CA VAL A 34 -20.74 -4.50 11.01
C VAL A 34 -19.26 -4.86 11.06
N VAL A 35 -18.96 -5.97 11.72
CA VAL A 35 -17.67 -6.64 11.65
C VAL A 35 -17.67 -7.39 10.33
N CYS A 36 -16.86 -6.96 9.36
CA CYS A 36 -16.47 -7.84 8.26
C CYS A 36 -15.67 -8.99 8.89
N THR A 37 -16.32 -10.12 9.10
CA THR A 37 -15.68 -11.35 9.55
C THR A 37 -14.84 -11.94 8.41
N GLU A 38 -13.79 -12.69 8.76
CA GLU A 38 -12.79 -13.27 7.84
C GLU A 38 -13.36 -14.14 6.69
N GLU A 39 -14.67 -14.37 6.63
CA GLU A 39 -15.35 -15.11 5.57
C GLU A 39 -15.49 -14.34 4.25
N ASP A 40 -15.41 -13.00 4.26
CA ASP A 40 -15.43 -12.17 3.03
C ASP A 40 -14.05 -12.09 2.32
N LEU A 41 -13.00 -12.65 2.95
CA LEU A 41 -11.67 -12.82 2.34
C LEU A 41 -11.48 -14.20 1.68
N SER A 42 -12.53 -15.03 1.65
CA SER A 42 -12.50 -16.29 0.90
C SER A 42 -12.75 -16.07 -0.59
N VAL A 43 -11.81 -15.41 -1.27
CA VAL A 43 -11.69 -15.57 -2.73
C VAL A 43 -11.45 -17.06 -2.98
N ARG A 44 -12.42 -17.68 -3.65
CA ARG A 44 -12.51 -19.09 -4.04
C ARG A 44 -11.15 -19.70 -4.39
N ASN A 45 -10.69 -20.63 -3.56
CA ASN A 45 -9.79 -21.69 -3.99
C ASN A 45 -10.59 -22.73 -4.79
N ASP A 46 -11.04 -22.36 -6.00
CA ASP A 46 -11.36 -23.35 -7.03
C ASP A 46 -10.06 -23.69 -7.77
N ALA A 47 -9.09 -24.22 -7.04
CA ALA A 47 -7.98 -24.95 -7.66
C ALA A 47 -8.54 -26.31 -8.07
N SER A 48 -9.14 -26.38 -9.27
CA SER A 48 -9.30 -27.65 -9.96
C SER A 48 -7.90 -28.20 -10.21
N GLU A 49 -7.58 -29.31 -9.54
CA GLU A 49 -6.51 -30.20 -9.95
C GLU A 49 -6.68 -30.51 -11.45
N ASP A 50 -5.56 -30.50 -12.18
CA ASP A 50 -5.45 -30.63 -13.64
C ASP A 50 -5.59 -29.34 -14.46
N SER A 51 -4.63 -28.42 -14.27
CA SER A 51 -3.96 -27.83 -15.43
C SER A 51 -2.50 -27.55 -15.09
N GLU A 52 -1.61 -27.96 -15.99
CA GLU A 52 -0.20 -27.60 -16.01
C GLU A 52 -0.12 -26.08 -16.30
N PHE A 53 -0.48 -25.25 -15.33
CA PHE A 53 -0.16 -23.82 -15.37
C PHE A 53 1.33 -23.71 -15.11
N VAL A 54 2.11 -23.93 -16.17
CA VAL A 54 3.50 -23.50 -16.23
C VAL A 54 3.45 -21.99 -16.08
N SER A 55 3.62 -21.52 -14.85
CA SER A 55 3.91 -20.12 -14.55
C SER A 55 5.09 -19.74 -15.44
N ARG A 56 4.84 -18.87 -16.42
CA ARG A 56 5.84 -18.36 -17.36
C ARG A 56 6.86 -17.43 -16.68
N TYR A 57 6.75 -17.23 -15.38
CA TYR A 57 7.70 -16.44 -14.64
C TYR A 57 8.91 -17.29 -14.22
N ASP A 58 10.02 -17.05 -14.91
CA ASP A 58 11.33 -17.63 -14.58
C ASP A 58 11.92 -16.87 -13.38
N TRP A 59 11.42 -17.16 -12.17
CA TRP A 59 11.97 -16.57 -10.94
C TRP A 59 13.27 -17.25 -10.56
N HIS A 60 14.22 -16.46 -10.08
CA HIS A 60 15.54 -16.96 -9.75
C HIS A 60 15.75 -17.07 -8.25
N LEU A 61 16.44 -18.14 -7.84
CA LEU A 61 17.15 -18.17 -6.57
C LEU A 61 18.58 -17.66 -6.78
N PRO A 62 19.20 -17.04 -5.76
CA PRO A 62 20.63 -16.73 -5.80
C PRO A 62 21.48 -17.98 -6.07
N ASP A 63 22.51 -17.83 -6.90
CA ASP A 63 23.43 -18.90 -7.27
C ASP A 63 24.83 -18.57 -6.73
N GLU A 64 25.41 -19.50 -5.97
CA GLU A 64 26.74 -19.37 -5.39
C GLU A 64 27.86 -19.26 -6.43
N ASN A 65 27.60 -19.64 -7.68
CA ASN A 65 28.57 -19.60 -8.77
C ASN A 65 28.38 -18.40 -9.71
N LYS A 66 27.33 -17.60 -9.52
CA LYS A 66 26.97 -16.50 -10.43
C LYS A 66 26.82 -15.19 -9.68
N ASN A 67 27.41 -14.13 -10.23
CA ASN A 67 27.20 -12.78 -9.71
C ASN A 67 25.88 -12.20 -10.23
N LEU A 68 25.23 -11.38 -9.41
CA LEU A 68 24.13 -10.54 -9.81
C LEU A 68 24.58 -9.56 -10.91
N THR A 69 23.76 -9.43 -11.95
CA THR A 69 23.95 -8.44 -13.01
C THR A 69 23.00 -7.28 -12.77
N PHE A 70 23.46 -6.06 -13.02
CA PHE A 70 22.69 -4.85 -12.76
C PHE A 70 22.61 -3.98 -14.01
N LEU A 71 21.39 -3.56 -14.35
CA LEU A 71 21.14 -2.50 -15.32
C LEU A 71 21.25 -1.14 -14.62
N PRO A 72 21.90 -0.14 -15.24
CA PRO A 72 22.05 1.17 -14.63
C PRO A 72 20.69 1.86 -14.47
N ASP A 73 20.40 2.35 -13.27
CA ASP A 73 19.29 3.27 -12.99
C ASP A 73 19.89 4.48 -12.27
N LYS A 74 19.40 5.69 -12.55
CA LYS A 74 19.92 6.97 -12.00
C LYS A 74 18.85 7.72 -11.23
N LYS A 75 17.98 6.97 -10.56
CA LYS A 75 16.91 7.50 -9.71
C LYS A 75 17.39 7.64 -8.27
N GLU A 76 16.57 8.33 -7.49
CA GLU A 76 16.68 8.38 -6.05
C GLU A 76 15.50 7.63 -5.43
N ALA A 77 15.73 7.05 -4.27
CA ALA A 77 14.68 6.37 -3.52
C ALA A 77 14.89 6.55 -2.01
N PHE A 78 13.83 6.23 -1.27
CA PHE A 78 13.82 6.20 0.16
C PHE A 78 13.85 4.76 0.65
N LEU A 79 14.74 4.44 1.60
CA LEU A 79 14.75 3.14 2.26
C LEU A 79 13.74 3.13 3.40
N LEU A 80 12.97 2.05 3.50
CA LEU A 80 12.02 1.85 4.57
C LEU A 80 12.01 0.39 5.04
N GLY A 81 12.24 0.19 6.33
CA GLY A 81 12.17 -1.11 6.98
C GLY A 81 12.82 -1.11 8.37
N ASP A 82 12.36 -1.96 9.28
CA ASP A 82 12.95 -2.06 10.63
C ASP A 82 14.44 -2.41 10.63
N SER A 83 14.83 -3.26 9.69
CA SER A 83 16.22 -3.63 9.48
C SER A 83 16.40 -3.98 8.01
N ILE A 84 17.22 -3.21 7.31
CA ILE A 84 17.43 -3.36 5.87
C ILE A 84 18.42 -4.51 5.63
N PRO A 85 18.02 -5.60 4.94
CA PRO A 85 18.92 -6.68 4.61
C PRO A 85 19.92 -6.24 3.52
N ILE A 86 21.21 -6.50 3.77
CA ILE A 86 22.30 -6.22 2.85
C ILE A 86 22.81 -7.55 2.29
N TYR A 87 22.94 -7.61 0.97
CA TYR A 87 23.34 -8.81 0.23
C TYR A 87 24.74 -8.66 -0.33
N ASN A 88 25.42 -9.80 -0.53
CA ASN A 88 26.65 -9.84 -1.29
C ASN A 88 26.36 -9.81 -2.81
N HIS A 89 27.42 -9.75 -3.63
CA HIS A 89 27.31 -9.69 -5.08
C HIS A 89 26.70 -10.95 -5.73
N LYS A 90 26.48 -12.02 -4.96
CA LYS A 90 25.83 -13.26 -5.41
C LYS A 90 24.37 -13.36 -4.95
N GLY A 91 23.86 -12.36 -4.22
CA GLY A 91 22.48 -12.36 -3.71
C GLY A 91 22.28 -13.09 -2.39
N PHE A 92 23.35 -13.46 -1.66
CA PHE A 92 23.21 -14.03 -0.33
C PHE A 92 23.27 -12.96 0.75
N LEU A 93 22.42 -13.10 1.78
CA LEU A 93 22.38 -12.19 2.91
C LEU A 93 23.75 -12.12 3.59
N LYS A 94 24.28 -10.91 3.73
CA LYS A 94 25.56 -10.61 4.38
C LYS A 94 25.34 -10.09 5.80
N GLU A 95 24.44 -9.14 5.97
CA GLU A 95 24.15 -8.48 7.24
C GLU A 95 22.77 -7.80 7.19
N LYS A 96 22.29 -7.29 8.32
CA LYS A 96 21.11 -6.42 8.39
C LYS A 96 21.48 -5.12 9.10
N ARG A 97 21.00 -3.99 8.58
CA ARG A 97 21.34 -2.64 9.08
C ARG A 97 20.11 -1.83 9.44
N THR A 98 20.05 -1.35 10.66
CA THR A 98 18.95 -0.49 11.16
C THR A 98 19.20 0.99 10.90
N ASP A 99 20.45 1.40 10.75
CA ASP A 99 20.84 2.81 10.53
C ASP A 99 20.50 3.34 9.13
N LEU A 100 20.13 2.43 8.21
CA LEU A 100 19.68 2.72 6.85
C LEU A 100 18.18 2.98 6.75
N ASP A 101 17.43 2.72 7.82
CA ASP A 101 16.00 2.99 7.83
C ASP A 101 15.72 4.50 7.65
N THR A 102 14.70 4.81 6.86
CA THR A 102 14.30 6.17 6.53
C THR A 102 15.39 7.04 5.90
N LYS A 103 16.27 6.45 5.08
CA LYS A 103 17.34 7.17 4.38
C LYS A 103 17.06 7.36 2.90
N TRP A 104 17.40 8.55 2.40
CA TRP A 104 17.50 8.81 0.96
C TRP A 104 18.78 8.19 0.40
N VAL A 105 18.63 7.47 -0.70
CA VAL A 105 19.72 6.79 -1.39
C VAL A 105 19.67 7.08 -2.89
N ALA A 106 20.84 7.10 -3.51
CA ALA A 106 20.96 7.04 -4.97
C ALA A 106 20.87 5.57 -5.40
N ILE A 107 20.03 5.28 -6.38
CA ILE A 107 20.03 4.00 -7.07
C ILE A 107 21.08 4.10 -8.17
N VAL A 108 21.94 3.08 -8.25
CA VAL A 108 22.96 2.97 -9.31
C VAL A 108 22.75 1.73 -10.18
N GLY A 109 21.92 0.79 -9.74
CA GLY A 109 21.50 -0.31 -10.60
C GLY A 109 20.38 -1.14 -10.02
N VAL A 110 19.66 -1.81 -10.92
CA VAL A 110 18.55 -2.73 -10.64
C VAL A 110 18.93 -4.07 -11.24
N SER A 111 18.70 -5.18 -10.54
CA SER A 111 18.99 -6.50 -11.11
C SER A 111 18.22 -6.71 -12.41
N ASP A 112 18.85 -7.35 -13.38
CA ASP A 112 18.22 -7.66 -14.67
C ASP A 112 17.16 -8.77 -14.56
N THR A 113 17.13 -9.51 -13.45
CA THR A 113 16.14 -10.55 -13.15
C THR A 113 15.41 -10.30 -11.83
N LEU A 114 14.20 -10.88 -11.73
CA LEU A 114 13.41 -11.00 -10.51
C LEU A 114 13.83 -12.24 -9.71
N TYR A 115 13.89 -12.07 -8.39
CA TYR A 115 14.21 -13.12 -7.44
C TYR A 115 13.03 -13.39 -6.52
N ASN A 116 12.87 -14.64 -6.13
CA ASN A 116 11.82 -15.04 -5.20
C ASN A 116 12.34 -16.13 -4.26
N PHE A 117 12.27 -15.86 -2.95
CA PHE A 117 12.65 -16.83 -1.92
C PHE A 117 11.48 -17.72 -1.47
N THR A 118 10.28 -17.42 -1.93
CA THR A 118 9.05 -18.12 -1.56
C THR A 118 8.38 -18.70 -2.81
N LYS A 119 7.25 -19.38 -2.59
CA LYS A 119 6.39 -19.84 -3.69
C LYS A 119 5.36 -18.79 -4.13
N ASP A 120 5.25 -17.68 -3.41
CA ASP A 120 4.29 -16.62 -3.68
C ASP A 120 4.90 -15.60 -4.64
N TYR A 121 4.30 -15.48 -5.84
CA TYR A 121 4.72 -14.55 -6.88
C TYR A 121 4.77 -13.09 -6.40
N CYS A 122 3.85 -12.71 -5.52
CA CYS A 122 3.75 -11.34 -5.03
C CYS A 122 4.91 -10.93 -4.13
N THR A 123 5.69 -11.92 -3.67
CA THR A 123 6.90 -11.67 -2.89
C THR A 123 8.15 -11.51 -3.73
N ALA A 124 8.07 -11.69 -5.06
CA ALA A 124 9.21 -11.54 -5.94
C ALA A 124 9.70 -10.08 -6.00
N PHE A 125 11.01 -9.91 -6.21
CA PHE A 125 11.65 -8.60 -6.17
C PHE A 125 12.95 -8.50 -6.95
N HIS A 126 13.37 -7.28 -7.26
CA HIS A 126 14.69 -6.97 -7.79
C HIS A 126 15.67 -6.65 -6.67
N TYR A 127 16.91 -7.12 -6.80
CA TYR A 127 18.00 -6.57 -6.00
C TYR A 127 18.32 -5.16 -6.48
N ILE A 128 18.48 -4.24 -5.54
CA ILE A 128 18.79 -2.84 -5.84
C ILE A 128 20.18 -2.51 -5.33
N LYS A 129 21.00 -2.02 -6.23
CA LYS A 129 22.32 -1.48 -5.91
C LYS A 129 22.17 0.01 -5.60
N ILE A 130 22.49 0.37 -4.37
CA ILE A 130 22.32 1.72 -3.83
C ILE A 130 23.65 2.32 -3.39
N VAL A 131 23.72 3.65 -3.33
CA VAL A 131 24.82 4.42 -2.76
C VAL A 131 24.26 5.44 -1.77
N LEU A 132 24.90 5.54 -0.61
CA LEU A 132 24.59 6.53 0.42
C LEU A 132 25.78 7.48 0.55
N ASN A 133 25.58 8.80 0.45
CA ASN A 133 26.64 9.80 0.70
C ASN A 133 27.99 9.54 -0.01
N ASN A 134 27.96 9.01 -1.24
CA ASN A 134 29.16 8.63 -2.02
C ASN A 134 30.06 7.56 -1.38
N THR A 135 29.52 6.70 -0.51
CA THR A 135 30.22 5.52 0.01
C THR A 135 30.21 4.37 -1.01
N ASP A 136 30.84 3.25 -0.64
CA ASP A 136 30.69 1.99 -1.36
C ASP A 136 29.21 1.63 -1.54
N SER A 137 28.92 0.98 -2.67
CA SER A 137 27.57 0.56 -3.00
C SER A 137 27.13 -0.63 -2.15
N LEU A 138 25.87 -0.62 -1.71
CA LEU A 138 25.22 -1.73 -1.03
C LEU A 138 24.20 -2.39 -1.97
N ILE A 139 23.91 -3.66 -1.75
CA ILE A 139 22.84 -4.39 -2.45
C ILE A 139 21.74 -4.69 -1.45
N VAL A 140 20.51 -4.29 -1.75
CA VAL A 140 19.35 -4.40 -0.86
C VAL A 140 18.17 -5.08 -1.55
N ASP A 141 17.20 -5.51 -0.75
CA ASP A 141 15.89 -6.00 -1.22
C ASP A 141 15.06 -4.83 -1.77
N GLY A 142 14.63 -4.94 -3.03
CA GLY A 142 13.85 -3.91 -3.72
C GLY A 142 12.52 -3.57 -3.07
N ARG A 143 11.97 -4.45 -2.23
CA ARG A 143 10.73 -4.17 -1.46
C ARG A 143 10.94 -3.15 -0.34
N ASN A 144 12.19 -2.91 0.06
CA ASN A 144 12.53 -1.86 1.01
C ASN A 144 12.89 -0.53 0.33
N VAL A 145 12.83 -0.44 -1.01
CA VAL A 145 13.30 0.71 -1.79
C VAL A 145 12.13 1.41 -2.45
N PHE A 146 11.72 2.56 -1.92
CA PHE A 146 10.57 3.33 -2.39
C PHE A 146 11.00 4.50 -3.25
N ARG A 147 10.82 4.40 -4.56
CA ARG A 147 11.06 5.50 -5.51
C ARG A 147 9.82 6.38 -5.66
N THR A 148 10.01 7.66 -5.90
CA THR A 148 8.91 8.55 -6.30
C THR A 148 8.36 8.17 -7.67
N THR A 149 7.04 8.24 -7.84
CA THR A 149 6.34 8.07 -9.13
C THR A 149 5.62 9.37 -9.51
N ASP A 150 4.30 9.42 -9.38
CA ASP A 150 3.48 10.55 -9.80
C ASP A 150 3.55 11.69 -8.79
N LYS A 151 3.66 12.91 -9.30
CA LYS A 151 3.47 14.11 -8.50
C LYS A 151 1.98 14.37 -8.31
N LEU A 152 1.49 14.22 -7.08
CA LEU A 152 0.07 14.36 -6.72
C LEU A 152 -0.36 15.80 -6.56
N ILE A 153 0.51 16.62 -6.01
CA ILE A 153 0.26 18.05 -5.81
C ILE A 153 1.57 18.80 -5.91
N ASP A 154 1.47 20.03 -6.41
CA ASP A 154 2.54 21.02 -6.42
C ASP A 154 1.91 22.38 -6.14
N LYS A 155 1.95 22.81 -4.88
CA LYS A 155 1.24 24.03 -4.45
C LYS A 155 2.17 24.99 -3.75
N THR A 156 2.17 26.22 -4.21
CA THR A 156 2.78 27.37 -3.54
C THR A 156 1.67 28.20 -2.89
N PHE A 157 1.85 28.56 -1.63
CA PHE A 157 0.93 29.40 -0.86
C PHE A 157 1.38 30.86 -0.90
N ASP A 158 0.49 31.79 -0.56
CA ASP A 158 0.74 33.25 -0.62
C ASP A 158 1.96 33.70 0.20
N ASN A 159 2.31 32.96 1.25
CA ASN A 159 3.48 33.24 2.08
C ASN A 159 4.80 32.66 1.49
N GLY A 160 4.77 32.13 0.28
CA GLY A 160 5.92 31.56 -0.42
C GLY A 160 6.27 30.12 -0.01
N GLU A 161 5.58 29.50 0.96
CA GLU A 161 5.77 28.07 1.24
C GLU A 161 5.27 27.25 0.06
N ARG A 162 6.07 26.27 -0.39
CA ARG A 162 5.70 25.34 -1.45
C ARG A 162 5.82 23.91 -0.96
N ILE A 163 4.78 23.12 -1.21
CA ILE A 163 4.76 21.68 -0.95
C ILE A 163 4.55 20.90 -2.24
N GLN A 164 5.19 19.73 -2.30
CA GLN A 164 4.99 18.74 -3.36
C GLN A 164 4.84 17.37 -2.71
N PHE A 165 3.78 16.64 -3.03
CA PHE A 165 3.68 15.22 -2.68
C PHE A 165 3.88 14.36 -3.91
N PHE A 166 4.57 13.26 -3.71
CA PHE A 166 4.77 12.22 -4.70
C PHE A 166 4.22 10.90 -4.16
N ARG A 167 3.53 10.16 -5.02
CA ARG A 167 3.33 8.71 -4.80
C ARG A 167 4.67 8.01 -4.79
N THR A 168 4.70 6.83 -4.19
CA THR A 168 5.86 5.95 -4.25
C THR A 168 5.51 4.61 -4.87
N ALA A 169 6.54 3.94 -5.38
CA ALA A 169 6.47 2.54 -5.77
C ALA A 169 7.76 1.85 -5.30
N TYR A 170 7.66 0.56 -5.00
CA TYR A 170 8.80 -0.28 -4.65
C TYR A 170 9.33 -1.07 -5.85
N TYR A 171 10.43 -1.78 -5.69
CA TYR A 171 11.06 -2.61 -6.72
C TYR A 171 10.75 -4.11 -6.54
N GLY A 172 9.54 -4.42 -6.08
CA GLY A 172 8.97 -5.78 -6.11
C GLY A 172 7.94 -5.94 -7.22
N THR A 173 7.20 -7.04 -7.20
CA THR A 173 6.12 -7.30 -8.17
C THR A 173 5.04 -6.22 -8.08
N PRO A 174 4.85 -5.37 -9.11
CA PRO A 174 3.82 -4.35 -9.12
C PRO A 174 2.44 -4.96 -9.36
N VAL A 175 1.37 -4.19 -9.10
CA VAL A 175 -0.03 -4.55 -9.43
C VAL A 175 -0.22 -4.99 -10.89
N SER A 176 0.54 -4.37 -11.80
CA SER A 176 0.58 -4.72 -13.20
C SER A 176 2.02 -4.71 -13.70
N ASP A 177 2.40 -5.75 -14.42
CA ASP A 177 3.70 -5.91 -15.08
C ASP A 177 3.52 -6.06 -16.61
N ASP A 178 4.61 -6.40 -17.30
CA ASP A 178 4.62 -6.58 -18.75
C ASP A 178 3.76 -7.78 -19.22
N ASP A 179 3.38 -8.67 -18.31
CA ASP A 179 2.58 -9.88 -18.58
C ASP A 179 1.09 -9.70 -18.21
N GLY A 180 0.72 -8.66 -17.45
CA GLY A 180 -0.66 -8.28 -17.18
C GLY A 180 -0.91 -7.75 -15.78
N LEU A 181 -2.13 -7.99 -15.26
CA LEU A 181 -2.48 -7.71 -13.87
C LEU A 181 -2.01 -8.87 -12.98
N THR A 182 -1.29 -8.55 -11.92
CA THR A 182 -0.74 -9.51 -10.95
C THR A 182 -1.49 -9.50 -9.62
N PHE A 183 -2.14 -8.37 -9.30
CA PHE A 183 -2.76 -8.09 -7.99
C PHE A 183 -1.80 -8.19 -6.80
N CYS A 184 -0.48 -8.10 -7.04
CA CYS A 184 0.56 -8.29 -6.03
C CYS A 184 1.00 -7.02 -5.29
N GLY A 185 0.58 -5.84 -5.77
CA GLY A 185 1.08 -4.58 -5.24
C GLY A 185 0.86 -4.40 -3.75
N GLU A 186 1.83 -3.78 -3.08
CA GLU A 186 1.69 -3.38 -1.68
C GLU A 186 0.40 -2.54 -1.51
N PRO A 187 -0.48 -2.91 -0.56
CA PRO A 187 -1.72 -2.17 -0.35
C PRO A 187 -1.47 -0.74 0.14
N TYR A 188 -0.25 -0.43 0.62
CA TYR A 188 0.11 0.85 1.21
C TYR A 188 1.42 1.39 0.64
N GLU A 189 1.38 2.64 0.19
CA GLU A 189 2.49 3.35 -0.42
C GLU A 189 2.70 4.69 0.31
N PRO A 190 3.81 4.85 1.06
CA PRO A 190 4.02 6.06 1.84
C PRO A 190 4.30 7.22 0.88
N ALA A 191 3.65 8.36 1.14
CA ALA A 191 3.83 9.54 0.32
C ALA A 191 5.13 10.26 0.70
N ILE A 192 5.84 10.77 -0.30
CA ILE A 192 7.03 11.59 -0.09
C ILE A 192 6.66 13.07 -0.21
N LEU A 193 6.94 13.84 0.84
CA LEU A 193 6.81 15.29 0.85
C LEU A 193 8.15 15.94 0.51
N ILE A 194 8.12 16.88 -0.42
CA ILE A 194 9.24 17.78 -0.75
C ILE A 194 8.76 19.22 -0.56
N THR A 195 9.57 20.05 0.11
CA THR A 195 9.27 21.47 0.29
C THR A 195 10.40 22.36 -0.21
N ASN A 196 10.06 23.61 -0.55
CA ASN A 196 11.07 24.61 -0.90
C ASN A 196 11.92 25.08 0.29
N THR A 197 11.60 24.66 1.51
CA THR A 197 12.40 24.93 2.71
C THR A 197 13.42 23.83 3.00
N GLY A 198 13.60 22.86 2.09
CA GLY A 198 14.60 21.80 2.18
C GLY A 198 14.14 20.51 2.85
N PHE A 199 12.87 20.39 3.25
CA PHE A 199 12.35 19.11 3.72
C PHE A 199 12.15 18.17 2.53
N LYS A 200 12.61 16.93 2.67
CA LYS A 200 12.46 15.87 1.68
C LYS A 200 12.38 14.54 2.43
N GLY A 201 11.20 13.93 2.51
CA GLY A 201 11.05 12.67 3.25
C GLY A 201 9.62 12.23 3.49
N LEU A 202 9.49 11.14 4.25
CA LEU A 202 8.21 10.62 4.72
C LEU A 202 7.63 11.50 5.82
N VAL A 203 6.30 11.56 5.90
CA VAL A 203 5.59 12.35 6.90
C VAL A 203 4.98 11.40 7.94
N PRO A 204 5.48 11.35 9.19
CA PRO A 204 4.90 10.51 10.23
C PRO A 204 3.45 10.93 10.56
N ILE A 205 2.61 9.94 10.85
CA ILE A 205 1.22 10.13 11.29
C ILE A 205 1.20 10.33 12.81
N VAL A 206 0.38 11.27 13.27
CA VAL A 206 -0.02 11.40 14.67
C VAL A 206 -1.19 10.46 14.92
N GLU A 207 -1.00 9.50 15.83
CA GLU A 207 -2.06 8.55 16.16
C GLU A 207 -3.31 9.22 16.73
N ASN A 208 -4.47 8.84 16.21
CA ASN A 208 -5.78 9.20 16.72
C ASN A 208 -6.83 8.14 16.34
N LYS A 209 -8.09 8.36 16.73
CA LYS A 209 -9.18 7.40 16.45
C LYS A 209 -9.34 7.03 14.97
N PHE A 210 -9.00 7.93 14.04
CA PHE A 210 -9.10 7.68 12.60
C PHE A 210 -7.90 6.88 12.09
N SER A 211 -6.68 7.24 12.48
CA SER A 211 -5.49 6.49 12.08
C SER A 211 -5.49 5.08 12.68
N VAL A 212 -5.97 4.91 13.91
CA VAL A 212 -6.13 3.57 14.53
C VAL A 212 -7.10 2.70 13.73
N LYS A 213 -8.23 3.27 13.28
CA LYS A 213 -9.19 2.56 12.41
C LYS A 213 -8.57 2.14 11.07
N LEU A 214 -7.63 2.91 10.53
CA LEU A 214 -6.91 2.58 9.30
C LEU A 214 -5.84 1.51 9.52
N ASN A 215 -5.20 1.52 10.70
CA ASN A 215 -4.05 0.69 11.02
C ASN A 215 -4.41 -0.66 11.66
N SER A 216 -5.71 -0.97 11.83
CA SER A 216 -6.17 -2.19 12.52
C SER A 216 -5.99 -3.49 11.71
N LEU A 217 -5.40 -3.43 10.51
CA LEU A 217 -5.31 -4.57 9.57
C LEU A 217 -4.11 -5.51 9.77
N GLY A 218 -3.41 -5.46 10.91
CA GLY A 218 -2.46 -6.52 11.32
C GLY A 218 -1.19 -6.72 10.49
N ILE A 219 -1.01 -6.01 9.38
CA ILE A 219 0.14 -6.13 8.47
C ILE A 219 1.23 -5.09 8.84
N ASN A 220 2.50 -5.40 8.53
CA ASN A 220 3.73 -4.62 8.73
C ASN A 220 3.54 -3.19 9.29
N ARG A 221 3.61 -3.05 10.62
CA ARG A 221 3.25 -1.82 11.38
C ARG A 221 4.00 -0.55 10.97
N LYS A 222 5.15 -0.65 10.32
CA LYS A 222 6.03 0.51 10.10
C LYS A 222 5.62 1.40 8.95
N ILE A 223 5.18 0.81 7.82
CA ILE A 223 4.69 1.60 6.68
C ILE A 223 3.50 2.47 7.10
N PHE A 224 2.64 1.94 7.97
CA PHE A 224 1.49 2.63 8.58
C PHE A 224 1.83 3.76 9.56
N GLN A 225 3.11 3.92 9.93
CA GLN A 225 3.54 5.07 10.72
C GLN A 225 3.67 6.33 9.88
N PHE A 226 3.66 6.21 8.55
CA PHE A 226 3.81 7.31 7.61
C PHE A 226 2.53 7.58 6.85
N PHE A 227 2.33 8.84 6.45
CA PHE A 227 1.19 9.27 5.68
C PHE A 227 1.21 8.63 4.29
N GLN A 228 0.08 8.02 3.91
CA GLN A 228 -0.09 7.26 2.68
C GLN A 228 -0.89 8.06 1.65
N LEU A 229 -0.48 7.98 0.39
CA LEU A 229 -1.26 8.42 -0.77
C LEU A 229 -1.13 7.34 -1.85
N CYS A 230 -2.06 6.40 -1.84
CA CYS A 230 -1.97 5.18 -2.64
C CYS A 230 -2.43 5.40 -4.10
N GLY A 231 -1.89 4.60 -5.00
CA GLY A 231 -2.38 4.48 -6.37
C GLY A 231 -2.31 3.03 -6.86
N ASN A 232 -3.10 2.15 -6.24
CA ASN A 232 -3.12 0.71 -6.52
C ASN A 232 -4.56 0.21 -6.76
N ASP A 233 -4.73 -1.09 -7.06
CA ASP A 233 -6.03 -1.68 -7.40
C ASP A 233 -7.07 -1.60 -6.27
N GLY A 234 -6.63 -1.47 -5.02
CA GLY A 234 -7.53 -1.30 -3.87
C GLY A 234 -7.96 0.15 -3.67
N PHE A 235 -7.02 1.10 -3.82
CA PHE A 235 -7.20 2.50 -3.46
C PHE A 235 -6.51 3.44 -4.45
N LEU A 236 -7.25 4.47 -4.89
CA LEU A 236 -6.68 5.60 -5.64
C LEU A 236 -6.93 6.90 -4.88
N ASP A 237 -5.85 7.52 -4.40
CA ASP A 237 -5.89 8.82 -3.72
C ASP A 237 -5.59 9.97 -4.69
N GLU A 238 -6.49 10.95 -4.75
CA GLU A 238 -6.26 12.25 -5.40
C GLU A 238 -6.29 13.37 -4.36
N VAL A 239 -5.25 14.21 -4.34
CA VAL A 239 -5.24 15.43 -3.50
C VAL A 239 -6.05 16.52 -4.20
N MET A 240 -7.32 16.64 -3.80
CA MET A 240 -8.29 17.57 -4.40
C MET A 240 -7.94 19.04 -4.12
N ASN A 241 -7.45 19.33 -2.92
CA ASN A 241 -7.06 20.68 -2.52
C ASN A 241 -6.08 20.64 -1.35
N ALA A 242 -5.31 21.72 -1.19
CA ALA A 242 -4.49 21.98 -0.01
C ALA A 242 -4.69 23.42 0.43
N VAL A 243 -5.09 23.66 1.67
CA VAL A 243 -5.42 25.00 2.18
C VAL A 243 -4.55 25.31 3.39
N ARG A 244 -3.88 26.47 3.36
CA ARG A 244 -3.14 26.95 4.52
C ARG A 244 -4.12 27.45 5.58
N THR A 245 -3.85 27.08 6.83
CA THR A 245 -4.59 27.51 8.02
C THR A 245 -3.60 28.05 9.06
N SER A 246 -4.10 28.56 10.19
CA SER A 246 -3.26 28.97 11.31
C SER A 246 -2.49 27.81 11.96
N LYS A 247 -2.96 26.57 11.81
CA LYS A 247 -2.34 25.38 12.41
C LYS A 247 -1.35 24.66 11.46
N GLY A 248 -1.48 24.89 10.16
CA GLY A 248 -0.72 24.14 9.16
C GLY A 248 -1.48 24.06 7.83
N ILE A 249 -1.18 23.06 7.03
CA ILE A 249 -1.80 22.87 5.71
C ILE A 249 -2.81 21.73 5.80
N VAL A 250 -4.07 22.00 5.49
CA VAL A 250 -5.11 20.97 5.41
C VAL A 250 -5.20 20.48 3.98
N LEU A 251 -4.91 19.19 3.78
CA LEU A 251 -5.17 18.46 2.55
C LEU A 251 -6.61 17.95 2.55
N LYS A 252 -7.32 18.14 1.44
CA LYS A 252 -8.58 17.43 1.14
C LYS A 252 -8.28 16.37 0.10
N ILE A 253 -8.59 15.13 0.42
CA ILE A 253 -8.22 13.97 -0.38
C ILE A 253 -9.48 13.21 -0.75
N TYR A 254 -9.59 12.87 -2.03
CA TYR A 254 -10.57 11.94 -2.56
C TYR A 254 -9.89 10.58 -2.66
N ARG A 255 -10.48 9.57 -2.01
CA ARG A 255 -10.08 8.17 -2.14
C ARG A 255 -11.16 7.41 -2.86
N GLN A 256 -10.80 6.81 -3.98
CA GLN A 256 -11.63 5.86 -4.69
C GLN A 256 -11.29 4.44 -4.26
N PHE A 257 -12.32 3.63 -4.06
CA PHE A 257 -12.22 2.18 -3.89
C PHE A 257 -12.72 1.49 -5.16
N GLN A 258 -12.54 0.17 -5.26
CA GLN A 258 -13.20 -0.63 -6.30
C GLN A 258 -14.72 -0.39 -6.29
N GLU A 259 -15.31 -0.32 -5.08
CA GLU A 259 -16.70 0.02 -4.87
C GLU A 259 -16.82 1.25 -3.96
N GLY A 260 -17.19 2.38 -4.56
CA GLY A 260 -17.45 3.63 -3.84
C GLY A 260 -16.23 4.51 -3.63
N TYR A 261 -16.38 5.49 -2.74
CA TYR A 261 -15.35 6.48 -2.45
C TYR A 261 -15.51 7.07 -1.05
N THR A 262 -14.46 7.71 -0.54
CA THR A 262 -14.55 8.60 0.62
C THR A 262 -13.77 9.87 0.37
N ASN A 263 -14.14 10.94 1.07
CA ASN A 263 -13.36 12.18 1.11
C ASN A 263 -12.91 12.39 2.53
N TYR A 264 -11.62 12.58 2.72
CA TYR A 264 -11.04 12.80 4.04
C TYR A 264 -10.08 13.98 4.05
N GLU A 265 -9.81 14.48 5.25
CA GLU A 265 -8.94 15.62 5.47
C GLU A 265 -7.78 15.26 6.38
N VAL A 266 -6.60 15.78 6.03
CA VAL A 266 -5.36 15.57 6.78
C VAL A 266 -4.72 16.93 7.05
N LEU A 267 -4.39 17.20 8.30
CA LEU A 267 -3.60 18.37 8.69
C LEU A 267 -2.11 18.02 8.66
N LEU A 268 -1.35 18.77 7.88
CA LEU A 268 0.10 18.77 7.90
C LEU A 268 0.59 19.91 8.78
N GLU A 269 1.31 19.56 9.83
CA GLU A 269 1.92 20.52 10.75
C GLU A 269 3.44 20.45 10.61
N LYS A 270 4.08 21.61 10.52
CA LYS A 270 5.54 21.70 10.55
C LYS A 270 6.04 21.43 11.97
N THR A 271 7.09 20.64 12.09
CA THR A 271 7.78 20.34 13.34
C THR A 271 9.23 20.82 13.27
N THR A 272 9.98 20.66 14.36
CA THR A 272 11.43 20.90 14.38
C THR A 272 12.20 19.94 13.47
N GLU A 273 11.68 18.73 13.28
CA GLU A 273 12.32 17.64 12.53
C GLU A 273 11.78 17.49 11.09
N GLY A 274 10.75 18.26 10.73
CA GLY A 274 10.11 18.18 9.42
C GLY A 274 8.63 18.49 9.47
N TYR A 275 7.81 17.47 9.18
CA TYR A 275 6.35 17.56 9.17
C TYR A 275 5.73 16.36 9.87
N LYS A 276 4.51 16.52 10.34
CA LYS A 276 3.65 15.42 10.82
C LYS A 276 2.26 15.55 10.19
N ALA A 277 1.57 14.44 10.04
CA ALA A 277 0.23 14.35 9.47
C ALA A 277 -0.78 13.90 10.53
N THR A 278 -1.91 14.60 10.63
CA THR A 278 -3.01 14.23 11.52
C THR A 278 -4.28 14.07 10.70
N TYR A 279 -4.88 12.88 10.69
CA TYR A 279 -6.21 12.68 10.10
C TYR A 279 -7.24 13.49 10.88
N LEU A 280 -7.90 14.44 10.22
CA LEU A 280 -8.94 15.27 10.85
C LEU A 280 -10.30 14.59 10.83
N ASN A 281 -10.54 13.76 9.81
CA ASN A 281 -11.70 12.91 9.66
C ASN A 281 -11.34 11.71 8.76
N TYR A 282 -12.19 10.68 8.80
CA TYR A 282 -12.18 9.58 7.83
C TYR A 282 -13.60 9.00 7.76
N PRO A 283 -14.50 9.63 6.98
CA PRO A 283 -15.89 9.22 6.87
C PRO A 283 -16.03 7.82 6.26
N GLU A 284 -17.19 7.20 6.49
CA GLU A 284 -17.55 5.93 5.87
C GLU A 284 -17.59 6.02 4.34
N THR A 285 -17.36 4.87 3.70
CA THR A 285 -17.40 4.73 2.25
C THR A 285 -18.81 5.03 1.73
N LYS A 286 -18.87 5.84 0.69
CA LYS A 286 -20.10 6.17 -0.05
C LYS A 286 -20.15 5.36 -1.33
N TYR A 287 -21.32 4.82 -1.65
CA TYR A 287 -21.51 3.91 -2.78
C TYR A 287 -22.25 4.55 -3.99
N ASP A 288 -22.76 5.78 -3.85
CA ASP A 288 -23.58 6.44 -4.89
C ASP A 288 -22.83 7.51 -5.73
N GLN A 289 -22.98 7.36 -7.06
CA GLN A 289 -22.46 8.09 -8.23
C GLN A 289 -20.96 8.45 -8.30
N PRO A 290 -20.25 8.08 -9.40
CA PRO A 290 -18.85 8.41 -9.60
C PRO A 290 -18.64 9.93 -9.67
N TYR A 291 -17.56 10.41 -9.05
CA TYR A 291 -17.14 11.80 -9.16
C TYR A 291 -16.76 12.11 -10.61
N ILE A 292 -17.67 12.71 -11.38
CA ILE A 292 -17.35 13.23 -12.71
C ILE A 292 -16.52 14.50 -12.50
N LYS A 293 -15.21 14.37 -12.74
CA LYS A 293 -14.25 15.48 -12.78
C LYS A 293 -14.78 16.54 -13.75
N LYS A 294 -15.31 17.66 -13.24
CA LYS A 294 -15.54 18.84 -14.08
C LYS A 294 -14.16 19.37 -14.47
N LYS A 295 -13.81 19.17 -15.74
CA LYS A 295 -12.61 19.74 -16.39
C LYS A 295 -12.61 21.26 -16.29
#